data_AF-A0A7Y5SBA8-F1
#
_entry.id   AF-A0A7Y5SBA8-F1
#
_cell.length_a   1.000
_cell.length_b   1.000
_cell.length_c   1.000
_cell.angle_alpha   90.00
_cell.angle_beta   90.00
_cell.angle_gamma   90.00
#
_symmetry.space_group_name_H-M   'P 1'
#
loop_
_entity.id
_entity.type
_entity.pdbx_description
1 polymer ?
#
loop_
_entity_poly.entity_id
_entity_poly.type
_entity_poly.pdbx_seq_one_letter_code
_entity_poly.pdbx_strand_id
1 'polypeptide(L)'
;MPVEVFEKFESRRSTKANQASQSSAELGYIVRGTDNDIAARDAAQASSPATYDTLPRQSIQIEPIGPQLWDVAVRYSQNSTSGTSTPSEASFNFETGGGTQHITQSKDTVQARAASGSTAPDFGGAIGVTADGVEGVDITVPVYQFSETHYFSDAQVTGAYKGAIFSCTGKTNAGGFKGFAPGEVLFLGATGSKRGDGPDDDWEITFRFAASPNETGLSVGSITGINKKGWEYLWVRYADAEDTGSGAIIKKPIAAYVERVYDDANFGALGI
;
A
#
# COMPACT_ATOMS: atom_id res chain seq x y z
N MET A 1 40.27 -16.19 42.44
CA MET A 1 40.15 -14.75 42.79
C MET A 1 38.70 -14.34 42.57
N PRO A 2 38.15 -13.33 43.26
CA PRO A 2 36.81 -12.84 42.93
C PRO A 2 36.80 -12.29 41.50
N VAL A 3 35.70 -12.47 40.78
CA VAL A 3 35.49 -11.83 39.48
C VAL A 3 35.16 -10.37 39.72
N GLU A 4 35.92 -9.47 39.08
CA GLU A 4 35.72 -8.03 39.20
C GLU A 4 35.47 -7.40 37.83
N VAL A 5 34.58 -6.41 37.77
CA VAL A 5 34.17 -5.73 36.53
C VAL A 5 34.41 -4.23 36.65
N PHE A 6 35.07 -3.64 35.66
CA PHE A 6 35.40 -2.22 35.60
C PHE A 6 34.87 -1.61 34.31
N GLU A 7 34.07 -0.55 34.40
CA GLU A 7 33.69 0.24 33.23
C GLU A 7 34.92 1.02 32.71
N LYS A 8 35.15 0.97 31.39
CA LYS A 8 36.26 1.68 30.75
C LYS A 8 36.05 3.19 30.82
N PHE A 9 37.14 3.96 30.89
CA PHE A 9 37.07 5.41 30.81
C PHE A 9 36.47 5.92 29.47
N GLU A 10 36.81 5.25 28.36
CA GLU A 10 36.31 5.57 27.01
C GLU A 10 34.97 4.89 26.64
N SER A 11 34.26 4.36 27.65
CA SER A 11 32.94 3.78 27.49
C SER A 11 31.87 4.83 27.19
N ARG A 12 30.61 4.40 27.09
CA ARG A 12 29.44 5.26 26.88
C ARG A 12 29.48 6.02 25.55
N ARG A 13 29.88 5.33 24.49
CA ARG A 13 29.81 5.85 23.13
C ARG A 13 28.36 5.77 22.67
N SER A 14 27.70 6.90 22.45
CA SER A 14 26.29 6.93 22.05
C SER A 14 26.06 7.79 20.81
N THR A 15 25.13 7.35 19.96
CA THR A 15 24.64 8.10 18.81
C THR A 15 23.14 8.31 18.98
N LYS A 16 22.70 9.58 18.97
CA LYS A 16 21.28 9.95 18.96
C LYS A 16 20.89 10.33 17.53
N ALA A 17 20.05 9.52 16.91
CA ALA A 17 19.55 9.79 15.56
C ALA A 17 18.19 10.52 15.62
N ASN A 18 17.78 11.11 14.49
CA ASN A 18 16.47 11.77 14.36
C ASN A 18 15.31 10.77 14.49
N GLN A 19 15.54 9.52 14.11
CA GLN A 19 14.63 8.40 14.40
C GLN A 19 15.13 7.61 15.60
N ALA A 20 14.22 7.28 16.52
CA ALA A 20 14.57 6.54 17.74
C ALA A 20 15.14 5.14 17.43
N SER A 21 14.64 4.49 16.37
CA SER A 21 15.07 3.17 15.87
C SER A 21 16.53 3.12 15.40
N GLN A 22 17.12 4.27 15.12
CA GLN A 22 18.50 4.40 14.64
C GLN A 22 19.48 4.85 15.74
N SER A 23 19.00 5.04 16.97
CA SER A 23 19.84 5.42 18.11
C SER A 23 20.53 4.19 18.70
N SER A 24 21.79 4.34 19.09
CA SER A 24 22.60 3.26 19.63
C SER A 24 23.55 3.75 20.71
N ALA A 25 23.94 2.85 21.61
CA ALA A 25 24.99 3.09 22.59
C ALA A 25 25.85 1.84 22.80
N GLU A 26 27.12 2.05 23.14
CA GLU A 26 28.07 1.01 23.49
C GLU A 26 28.78 1.37 24.81
N LEU A 27 28.73 0.45 25.77
CA LEU A 27 29.42 0.56 27.05
C LEU A 27 30.53 -0.50 27.10
N GLY A 28 31.76 -0.04 27.32
CA GLY A 28 32.94 -0.90 27.41
C GLY A 28 33.29 -1.25 28.85
N TYR A 29 33.63 -2.51 29.11
CA TYR A 29 34.06 -3.00 30.42
C TYR A 29 35.34 -3.85 30.32
N ILE A 30 36.03 -4.01 31.44
CA ILE A 30 37.10 -4.98 31.64
C ILE A 30 36.67 -5.94 32.75
N VAL A 31 36.71 -7.24 32.48
CA VAL A 31 36.45 -8.29 33.47
C VAL A 31 37.75 -8.99 33.81
N ARG A 32 38.03 -9.17 35.10
CA ARG A 32 39.23 -9.86 35.59
C ARG A 32 38.93 -10.89 36.68
N GLY A 33 39.80 -11.90 36.79
CA GLY A 33 39.75 -12.91 37.86
C GLY A 33 39.09 -14.23 37.48
N THR A 34 38.76 -14.44 36.19
CA THR A 34 38.26 -15.72 35.66
C THR A 34 38.77 -15.98 34.24
N ASP A 35 39.13 -17.23 33.96
CA ASP A 35 39.46 -17.78 32.63
C ASP A 35 38.25 -18.44 31.94
N ASN A 36 37.09 -18.47 32.61
CA ASN A 36 35.84 -18.99 32.07
C ASN A 36 35.08 -17.87 31.36
N ASP A 37 34.88 -18.03 30.05
CA ASP A 37 34.22 -17.05 29.20
C ASP A 37 32.75 -16.81 29.59
N ILE A 38 32.06 -17.85 30.06
CA ILE A 38 30.67 -17.76 30.53
C ILE A 38 30.62 -16.94 31.83
N ALA A 39 31.51 -17.24 32.78
CA ALA A 39 31.59 -16.49 34.03
C ALA A 39 31.94 -15.01 33.80
N ALA A 40 32.79 -14.71 32.81
CA ALA A 40 33.11 -13.34 32.41
C ALA A 40 31.91 -12.61 31.80
N ARG A 41 31.15 -13.29 30.92
CA ARG A 41 29.94 -12.74 30.29
C ARG A 41 28.84 -12.46 31.30
N ASP A 42 28.59 -13.40 32.23
CA ASP A 42 27.56 -13.27 33.27
C ASP A 42 27.88 -12.13 34.23
N ALA A 43 29.16 -11.98 34.61
CA ALA A 43 29.61 -10.86 35.44
C ALA A 43 29.40 -9.51 34.73
N ALA A 44 29.75 -9.41 33.45
CA ALA A 44 29.48 -8.21 32.64
C ALA A 44 27.98 -7.92 32.48
N GLN A 45 27.14 -8.95 32.34
CA GLN A 45 25.69 -8.80 32.26
C GLN A 45 25.10 -8.25 33.56
N ALA A 46 25.58 -8.73 34.70
CA ALA A 46 25.13 -8.29 36.02
C ALA A 46 25.59 -6.85 36.34
N SER A 47 26.78 -6.47 35.88
CA SER A 47 27.35 -5.12 36.11
C SER A 47 26.91 -4.07 35.09
N SER A 48 26.34 -4.48 33.95
CA SER A 48 25.80 -3.55 32.94
C SER A 48 24.30 -3.31 33.12
N PRO A 49 23.80 -2.09 32.86
CA PRO A 49 22.37 -1.82 32.88
C PRO A 49 21.58 -2.72 31.91
N ALA A 50 20.35 -3.09 32.28
CA ALA A 50 19.42 -3.73 31.34
C ALA A 50 18.94 -2.77 30.23
N THR A 51 18.95 -1.47 30.55
CA THR A 51 18.59 -0.37 29.64
C THR A 51 19.53 0.81 29.84
N TYR A 52 19.92 1.47 28.76
CA TYR A 52 20.75 2.68 28.77
C TYR A 52 20.11 3.74 27.87
N ASP A 53 19.81 4.92 28.40
CA ASP A 53 19.12 6.00 27.67
C ASP A 53 17.86 5.52 26.92
N THR A 54 17.00 4.75 27.61
CA THR A 54 15.79 4.10 27.08
C THR A 54 16.02 2.98 26.04
N LEU A 55 17.27 2.70 25.66
CA LEU A 55 17.64 1.62 24.75
C LEU A 55 17.83 0.30 25.54
N PRO A 56 17.14 -0.80 25.20
CA PRO A 56 17.40 -2.10 25.80
C PRO A 56 18.77 -2.67 25.36
N ARG A 57 19.40 -3.43 26.26
CA ARG A 57 20.64 -4.15 25.98
C ARG A 57 20.40 -5.25 24.94
N GLN A 58 21.18 -5.24 23.86
CA GLN A 58 21.05 -6.18 22.73
C GLN A 58 22.06 -7.32 22.82
N SER A 59 23.33 -6.99 23.09
CA SER A 59 24.40 -7.97 23.09
C SER A 59 25.51 -7.61 24.07
N ILE A 60 26.20 -8.65 24.53
CA ILE A 60 27.41 -8.57 25.35
C ILE A 60 28.47 -9.38 24.61
N GLN A 61 29.40 -8.69 23.97
CA GLN A 61 30.54 -9.29 23.31
C GLN A 61 31.72 -9.27 24.28
N ILE A 62 32.42 -10.41 24.40
CA ILE A 62 33.63 -10.53 25.21
C ILE A 62 34.80 -10.98 24.33
N GLU A 63 35.99 -10.47 24.62
CA GLU A 63 37.23 -10.81 23.93
C GLU A 63 38.34 -11.04 24.96
N PRO A 64 39.06 -12.18 24.94
CA PRO A 64 40.16 -12.42 25.85
C PRO A 64 41.35 -11.54 25.46
N ILE A 65 41.84 -10.73 26.40
CA ILE A 65 43.00 -9.84 26.20
C ILE A 65 44.20 -10.22 27.08
N GLY A 66 44.06 -11.27 27.89
CA GLY A 66 45.12 -11.85 28.69
C GLY A 66 44.62 -12.96 29.62
N PRO A 67 45.52 -13.64 30.36
CA PRO A 67 45.11 -14.63 31.34
C PRO A 67 44.15 -14.03 32.36
N GLN A 68 42.97 -14.63 32.47
CA GLN A 68 41.90 -14.18 33.35
C GLN A 68 41.44 -12.73 33.13
N LEU A 69 41.62 -12.20 31.92
CA LEU A 69 41.35 -10.81 31.58
C LEU A 69 40.57 -10.71 30.25
N TRP A 70 39.44 -10.02 30.29
CA TRP A 70 38.51 -9.89 29.18
C TRP A 70 38.18 -8.44 28.90
N ASP A 71 38.19 -8.07 27.64
CA ASP A 71 37.55 -6.88 27.11
C ASP A 71 36.08 -7.19 26.82
N VAL A 72 35.19 -6.25 27.14
CA VAL A 72 33.75 -6.43 26.97
C VAL A 72 33.14 -5.20 26.31
N ALA A 73 32.34 -5.43 25.28
CA ALA A 73 31.49 -4.42 24.66
C ALA A 73 30.02 -4.79 24.84
N VAL A 74 29.27 -3.93 25.52
CA VAL A 74 27.81 -4.08 25.72
C VAL A 74 27.09 -3.10 24.81
N ARG A 75 26.29 -3.62 23.88
CA ARG A 75 25.58 -2.80 22.90
C ARG A 75 24.11 -2.62 23.27
N TYR A 76 23.63 -1.41 23.08
CA TYR A 76 22.25 -0.99 23.30
C TYR A 76 21.73 -0.37 22.01
N SER A 77 20.54 -0.78 21.61
CA SER A 77 19.76 -0.13 20.57
C SER A 77 18.30 -0.48 20.79
N GLN A 78 17.39 0.29 20.20
CA GLN A 78 16.04 -0.20 20.03
C GLN A 78 16.13 -1.40 19.10
N ASN A 79 15.62 -2.57 19.52
CA ASN A 79 15.71 -3.86 18.81
C ASN A 79 15.92 -3.67 17.31
N SER A 80 17.19 -3.71 16.89
CA SER A 80 17.58 -3.77 15.50
C SER A 80 18.01 -5.21 15.36
N THR A 81 17.02 -6.09 15.27
CA THR A 81 17.22 -7.51 15.05
C THR A 81 18.20 -7.65 13.89
N SER A 82 19.32 -8.31 14.17
CA SER A 82 20.26 -8.69 13.14
C SER A 82 19.50 -9.57 12.13
N GLY A 83 19.22 -9.04 10.94
CA GLY A 83 18.58 -9.80 9.85
C GLY A 83 17.06 -10.00 9.92
N THR A 84 16.38 -9.53 10.97
CA THR A 84 14.91 -9.59 11.09
C THR A 84 14.37 -8.17 11.12
N SER A 85 13.85 -7.73 9.97
CA SER A 85 13.03 -6.52 9.83
C SER A 85 12.14 -6.40 11.06
N THR A 86 12.25 -5.32 11.83
CA THR A 86 11.23 -5.02 12.83
C THR A 86 9.89 -4.88 12.10
N PRO A 87 8.89 -5.74 12.36
CA PRO A 87 7.57 -5.59 11.79
C PRO A 87 6.88 -4.46 12.54
N SER A 88 7.15 -3.21 12.17
CA SER A 88 6.46 -2.09 12.82
C SER A 88 6.13 -0.91 11.93
N GLU A 89 6.70 -0.80 10.74
CA GLU A 89 6.27 0.22 9.80
C GLU A 89 5.86 -0.44 8.51
N ALA A 90 4.55 -0.43 8.24
CA ALA A 90 4.06 -0.70 6.91
C ALA A 90 4.65 0.35 5.96
N SER A 91 5.19 -0.09 4.82
CA SER A 91 5.65 0.83 3.79
C SER A 91 4.51 1.14 2.84
N PHE A 92 4.26 2.43 2.62
CA PHE A 92 3.20 2.90 1.75
C PHE A 92 3.83 3.48 0.50
N ASN A 93 3.37 3.00 -0.65
CA ASN A 93 3.68 3.60 -1.93
C ASN A 93 2.38 3.93 -2.65
N PHE A 94 2.32 5.10 -3.28
CA PHE A 94 1.15 5.52 -4.04
C PHE A 94 1.55 6.14 -5.36
N GLU A 95 0.71 5.96 -6.35
CA GLU A 95 0.83 6.51 -7.68
C GLU A 95 -0.53 7.05 -8.13
N THR A 96 -0.58 8.32 -8.50
CA THR A 96 -1.80 8.95 -9.05
C THR A 96 -1.84 8.89 -10.58
N GLY A 97 -1.05 7.99 -11.18
CA GLY A 97 -1.02 7.75 -12.61
C GLY A 97 -2.39 7.24 -13.06
N GLY A 98 -3.08 8.05 -13.87
CA GLY A 98 -4.44 7.73 -14.29
C GLY A 98 -4.49 6.53 -15.23
N GLY A 99 -5.50 5.69 -15.06
CA GLY A 99 -5.80 4.60 -16.00
C GLY A 99 -6.39 5.14 -17.30
N THR A 100 -6.37 4.35 -18.36
CA THR A 100 -7.06 4.68 -19.60
C THR A 100 -8.47 4.09 -19.58
N GLN A 101 -9.48 4.90 -19.91
CA GLN A 101 -10.84 4.43 -20.13
C GLN A 101 -11.33 4.90 -21.50
N HIS A 102 -11.88 3.95 -22.26
CA HIS A 102 -12.61 4.27 -23.48
C HIS A 102 -14.00 4.82 -23.15
N ILE A 103 -14.32 6.01 -23.64
CA ILE A 103 -15.61 6.66 -23.45
C ILE A 103 -16.26 6.99 -24.80
N THR A 104 -17.56 6.76 -24.91
CA THR A 104 -18.35 7.14 -26.10
C THR A 104 -19.13 8.43 -25.91
N GLN A 105 -19.05 9.01 -24.70
CA GLN A 105 -19.90 10.12 -24.27
C GLN A 105 -19.08 11.17 -23.53
N SER A 106 -19.21 12.43 -23.91
CA SER A 106 -18.60 13.56 -23.23
C SER A 106 -19.35 13.93 -21.94
N LYS A 107 -18.63 14.58 -21.02
CA LYS A 107 -19.26 15.24 -19.86
C LYS A 107 -20.06 16.47 -20.29
N ASP A 108 -19.56 17.19 -21.30
CA ASP A 108 -20.20 18.35 -21.91
C ASP A 108 -19.63 18.61 -23.31
N THR A 109 -20.45 19.18 -24.20
CA THR A 109 -20.00 19.68 -25.51
C THR A 109 -19.70 21.17 -25.37
N VAL A 110 -18.45 21.49 -25.05
CA VAL A 110 -18.02 22.88 -24.75
C VAL A 110 -18.21 23.84 -25.92
N GLN A 111 -18.11 23.36 -27.16
CA GLN A 111 -18.33 24.16 -28.36
C GLN A 111 -18.71 23.29 -29.56
N ALA A 112 -19.65 23.77 -30.37
CA ALA A 112 -19.94 23.26 -31.71
C ALA A 112 -19.87 24.40 -32.73
N ARG A 113 -19.26 24.14 -33.90
CA ARG A 113 -19.12 25.13 -34.99
C ARG A 113 -19.47 24.48 -36.32
N ALA A 114 -20.30 25.15 -37.10
CA ALA A 114 -20.66 24.75 -38.45
C ALA A 114 -20.08 25.72 -39.50
N ALA A 115 -20.02 25.26 -40.75
CA ALA A 115 -19.66 26.12 -41.87
C ALA A 115 -20.69 27.25 -42.05
N SER A 116 -20.29 28.36 -42.67
CA SER A 116 -21.19 29.50 -42.89
C SER A 116 -22.48 29.07 -43.60
N GLY A 117 -23.63 29.49 -43.06
CA GLY A 117 -24.95 29.13 -43.59
C GLY A 117 -25.47 27.75 -43.16
N SER A 118 -24.80 27.07 -42.22
CA SER A 118 -25.24 25.78 -41.68
C SER A 118 -25.25 25.77 -40.13
N THR A 119 -26.00 24.84 -39.57
CA THR A 119 -26.10 24.58 -38.12
C THR A 119 -25.37 23.29 -37.79
N ALA A 120 -24.57 23.29 -36.72
CA ALA A 120 -23.87 22.08 -36.30
C ALA A 120 -24.88 21.10 -35.69
N PRO A 121 -24.91 19.82 -36.12
CA PRO A 121 -25.82 18.84 -35.53
C PRO A 121 -25.53 18.60 -34.05
N ASP A 122 -26.58 18.46 -33.25
CA ASP A 122 -26.46 18.08 -31.84
C ASP A 122 -26.45 16.55 -31.68
N PHE A 123 -25.26 15.99 -31.45
CA PHE A 123 -25.10 14.55 -31.21
C PHE A 123 -25.35 14.15 -29.74
N GLY A 124 -25.86 15.06 -28.90
CA GLY A 124 -26.18 14.77 -27.50
C GLY A 124 -24.97 14.37 -26.67
N GLY A 125 -23.76 14.82 -27.06
CA GLY A 125 -22.48 14.52 -26.41
C GLY A 125 -21.79 13.22 -26.84
N ALA A 126 -22.31 12.51 -27.85
CA ALA A 126 -21.61 11.36 -28.42
C ALA A 126 -20.26 11.77 -29.04
N ILE A 127 -19.21 11.01 -28.78
CA ILE A 127 -17.84 11.27 -29.24
C ILE A 127 -17.50 10.36 -30.42
N GLY A 128 -16.91 10.91 -31.49
CA GLY A 128 -16.46 10.10 -32.63
C GLY A 128 -17.62 9.48 -33.42
N VAL A 129 -18.70 10.24 -33.65
CA VAL A 129 -19.85 9.76 -34.42
C VAL A 129 -19.48 9.58 -35.89
N THR A 130 -19.79 8.41 -36.44
CA THR A 130 -19.65 8.05 -37.85
C THR A 130 -21.03 7.70 -38.44
N ALA A 131 -21.09 7.44 -39.75
CA ALA A 131 -22.33 6.99 -40.40
C ALA A 131 -22.86 5.67 -39.78
N ASP A 132 -21.93 4.80 -39.37
CA ASP A 132 -22.22 3.45 -38.91
C ASP A 132 -22.39 3.36 -37.38
N GLY A 133 -21.89 4.33 -36.60
CA GLY A 133 -21.96 4.25 -35.15
C GLY A 133 -21.24 5.37 -34.39
N VAL A 134 -20.79 5.06 -33.17
CA VAL A 134 -20.08 5.97 -32.25
C VAL A 134 -18.78 5.29 -31.84
N GLU A 135 -17.65 5.86 -32.24
CA GLU A 135 -16.33 5.27 -32.02
C GLU A 135 -15.73 5.59 -30.64
N GLY A 136 -16.10 6.71 -30.04
CA GLY A 136 -15.55 7.14 -28.76
C GLY A 136 -14.08 7.57 -28.81
N VAL A 137 -13.49 7.70 -27.63
CA VAL A 137 -12.08 8.06 -27.44
C VAL A 137 -11.57 7.50 -26.10
N ASP A 138 -10.28 7.17 -26.05
CA ASP A 138 -9.59 6.83 -24.82
C ASP A 138 -9.16 8.09 -24.06
N ILE A 139 -9.56 8.19 -22.79
CA ILE A 139 -9.14 9.27 -21.89
C ILE A 139 -8.37 8.71 -20.70
N THR A 140 -7.49 9.53 -20.13
CA THR A 140 -6.96 9.27 -18.79
C THR A 140 -8.03 9.58 -17.76
N VAL A 141 -8.47 8.55 -17.03
CA VAL A 141 -9.33 8.70 -15.86
C VAL A 141 -8.49 8.66 -14.59
N PRO A 142 -8.78 9.50 -13.57
CA PRO A 142 -8.11 9.43 -12.29
C PRO A 142 -8.35 8.06 -11.67
N VAL A 143 -7.31 7.22 -11.69
CA VAL A 143 -7.26 5.97 -10.94
C VAL A 143 -6.13 6.15 -9.95
N TYR A 144 -6.46 6.09 -8.67
CA TYR A 144 -5.45 6.16 -7.63
C TYR A 144 -4.94 4.75 -7.36
N GLN A 145 -3.74 4.43 -7.85
CA GLN A 145 -3.10 3.15 -7.58
C GLN A 145 -2.23 3.28 -6.34
N PHE A 146 -2.34 2.34 -5.42
CA PHE A 146 -1.51 2.34 -4.23
C PHE A 146 -1.17 0.92 -3.79
N SER A 147 -0.07 0.81 -3.06
CA SER A 147 0.38 -0.43 -2.48
C SER A 147 0.84 -0.24 -1.05
N GLU A 148 0.50 -1.19 -0.20
CA GLU A 148 0.91 -1.23 1.20
C GLU A 148 1.69 -2.51 1.44
N THR A 149 2.90 -2.40 1.98
CA THR A 149 3.67 -3.58 2.41
C THR A 149 3.58 -3.70 3.92
N HIS A 150 3.14 -4.86 4.38
CA HIS A 150 2.97 -5.19 5.79
C HIS A 150 3.79 -6.44 6.13
N TYR A 151 4.23 -6.52 7.39
CA TYR A 151 4.94 -7.67 7.91
C TYR A 151 4.02 -8.48 8.82
N PHE A 152 3.97 -9.79 8.61
CA PHE A 152 3.15 -10.73 9.38
C PHE A 152 3.99 -11.88 9.89
N SER A 153 3.76 -12.32 11.12
CA SER A 153 4.40 -13.54 11.64
C SER A 153 3.97 -14.77 10.85
N ASP A 154 4.80 -15.81 10.86
CA ASP A 154 4.49 -17.09 10.20
C ASP A 154 3.15 -17.70 10.70
N ALA A 155 2.86 -17.53 12.00
CA ALA A 155 1.61 -17.97 12.61
C ALA A 155 0.36 -17.28 12.04
N GLN A 156 0.48 -16.04 11.55
CA GLN A 156 -0.63 -15.31 10.93
C GLN A 156 -0.86 -15.74 9.47
N VAL A 157 0.21 -16.13 8.75
CA VAL A 157 0.16 -16.40 7.31
C VAL A 157 -0.20 -17.86 7.01
N THR A 158 -1.37 -18.26 7.51
CA THR A 158 -1.94 -19.60 7.34
C THR A 158 -2.47 -19.83 5.92
N GLY A 159 -2.75 -21.10 5.58
CA GLY A 159 -3.45 -21.44 4.32
C GLY A 159 -4.82 -20.78 4.21
N ALA A 160 -5.55 -20.64 5.33
CA ALA A 160 -6.83 -19.94 5.38
C ALA A 160 -6.67 -18.45 5.09
N TYR A 161 -5.62 -17.81 5.63
CA TYR A 161 -5.33 -16.41 5.36
C TYR A 161 -4.97 -16.16 3.88
N LYS A 162 -4.14 -17.03 3.28
CA LYS A 162 -3.85 -16.97 1.84
C LYS A 162 -5.11 -17.15 1.00
N GLY A 163 -6.02 -18.05 1.41
CA GLY A 163 -7.33 -18.24 0.80
C GLY A 163 -8.24 -17.01 0.93
N ALA A 164 -8.20 -16.32 2.08
CA ALA A 164 -8.94 -15.09 2.32
C ALA A 164 -8.46 -13.96 1.39
N ILE A 165 -7.14 -13.74 1.30
CA ILE A 165 -6.53 -12.80 0.33
C ILE A 165 -6.99 -13.14 -1.09
N PHE A 166 -6.86 -14.40 -1.50
CA PHE A 166 -7.28 -14.86 -2.82
C PHE A 166 -8.77 -14.59 -3.09
N SER A 167 -9.63 -14.78 -2.09
CA SER A 167 -11.07 -14.56 -2.22
C SER A 167 -11.47 -13.10 -2.46
N CYS A 168 -10.59 -12.15 -2.10
CA CYS A 168 -10.73 -10.72 -2.33
C CYS A 168 -10.14 -10.26 -3.67
N THR A 169 -9.18 -11.01 -4.24
CA THR A 169 -8.48 -10.59 -5.47
C THR A 169 -9.45 -10.41 -6.63
N GLY A 170 -9.36 -9.28 -7.33
CA GLY A 170 -10.25 -8.95 -8.45
C GLY A 170 -11.65 -8.55 -8.00
N LYS A 171 -11.83 -8.11 -6.76
CA LYS A 171 -13.12 -7.65 -6.22
C LYS A 171 -13.02 -6.25 -5.64
N THR A 172 -14.16 -5.60 -5.54
CA THR A 172 -14.30 -4.27 -4.93
C THR A 172 -14.60 -4.36 -3.43
N ASN A 173 -14.29 -3.31 -2.69
CA ASN A 173 -14.61 -3.22 -1.27
C ASN A 173 -16.12 -3.15 -1.02
N ALA A 174 -16.67 -4.12 -0.28
CA ALA A 174 -18.09 -4.13 0.10
C ALA A 174 -18.43 -3.08 1.20
N GLY A 175 -17.45 -2.70 2.02
CA GLY A 175 -17.54 -1.68 3.06
C GLY A 175 -16.54 -0.55 2.84
N GLY A 176 -16.53 0.46 3.72
CA GLY A 176 -15.50 1.50 3.67
C GLY A 176 -14.10 0.90 3.83
N PHE A 177 -13.13 1.39 3.07
CA PHE A 177 -11.76 0.88 3.11
C PHE A 177 -10.77 2.01 2.90
N LYS A 178 -9.85 2.23 3.86
CA LYS A 178 -8.76 3.23 3.77
C LYS A 178 -9.25 4.66 3.41
N GLY A 179 -10.43 5.04 3.90
CA GLY A 179 -11.06 6.34 3.64
C GLY A 179 -11.94 6.41 2.39
N PHE A 180 -11.99 5.35 1.58
CA PHE A 180 -12.84 5.24 0.41
C PHE A 180 -14.20 4.62 0.73
N ALA A 181 -15.23 5.00 -0.02
CA ALA A 181 -16.58 4.49 0.11
C ALA A 181 -16.71 3.06 -0.46
N PRO A 182 -17.76 2.31 -0.10
CA PRO A 182 -18.04 1.00 -0.70
C PRO A 182 -18.07 1.06 -2.23
N GLY A 183 -17.39 0.12 -2.89
CA GLY A 183 -17.32 0.01 -4.34
C GLY A 183 -16.26 0.86 -5.03
N GLU A 184 -15.46 1.63 -4.29
CA GLU A 184 -14.45 2.52 -4.85
C GLU A 184 -13.06 1.87 -4.99
N VAL A 185 -12.74 0.85 -4.21
CA VAL A 185 -11.40 0.22 -4.18
C VAL A 185 -11.47 -1.18 -4.75
N LEU A 186 -10.72 -1.42 -5.83
CA LEU A 186 -10.47 -2.74 -6.42
C LEU A 186 -9.17 -3.31 -5.84
N PHE A 187 -9.22 -4.54 -5.34
CA PHE A 187 -8.02 -5.24 -4.89
C PHE A 187 -7.36 -5.97 -6.08
N LEU A 188 -6.17 -5.52 -6.46
CA LEU A 188 -5.41 -6.07 -7.59
C LEU A 188 -4.64 -7.34 -7.21
N GLY A 189 -4.52 -7.62 -5.91
CA GLY A 189 -3.86 -8.80 -5.37
C GLY A 189 -2.70 -8.45 -4.44
N ALA A 190 -2.04 -9.48 -3.92
CA ALA A 190 -0.89 -9.34 -3.04
C ALA A 190 0.27 -10.23 -3.48
N THR A 191 1.49 -9.81 -3.12
CA THR A 191 2.71 -10.62 -3.25
C THR A 191 3.28 -10.82 -1.86
N GLY A 192 3.41 -12.07 -1.43
CA GLY A 192 4.03 -12.42 -0.15
C GLY A 192 5.37 -13.09 -0.36
N SER A 193 6.36 -12.73 0.46
CA SER A 193 7.66 -13.39 0.53
C SER A 193 8.09 -13.58 1.98
N LYS A 194 8.78 -14.67 2.26
CA LYS A 194 9.39 -14.95 3.56
C LYS A 194 10.84 -15.37 3.31
N ARG A 195 11.77 -14.83 4.11
CA ARG A 195 13.18 -15.23 4.08
C ARG A 195 13.46 -16.08 5.30
N GLY A 196 13.89 -17.32 5.09
CA GLY A 196 14.05 -18.33 6.15
C GLY A 196 12.81 -19.22 6.30
N ASP A 197 12.93 -20.28 7.09
CA ASP A 197 11.87 -21.25 7.39
C ASP A 197 11.55 -21.35 8.90
N GLY A 198 12.19 -20.51 9.72
CA GLY A 198 11.98 -20.43 11.15
C GLY A 198 10.59 -19.89 11.52
N PRO A 199 10.08 -20.24 12.72
CA PRO A 199 8.79 -19.75 13.22
C PRO A 199 8.82 -18.25 13.57
N ASP A 200 10.02 -17.70 13.81
CA ASP A 200 10.24 -16.28 14.12
C ASP A 200 10.51 -15.44 12.86
N ASP A 201 10.54 -16.08 11.68
CA ASP A 201 10.74 -15.37 10.41
C ASP A 201 9.42 -14.78 9.90
N ASP A 202 9.42 -13.48 9.64
CA ASP A 202 8.25 -12.75 9.15
C ASP A 202 8.05 -12.90 7.63
N TRP A 203 6.77 -12.84 7.25
CA TRP A 203 6.32 -12.62 5.88
C TRP A 203 6.26 -11.14 5.58
N GLU A 204 6.89 -10.71 4.50
CA GLU A 204 6.68 -9.42 3.85
C GLU A 204 5.59 -9.57 2.78
N ILE A 205 4.45 -8.90 2.95
CA ILE A 205 3.32 -8.96 2.02
C ILE A 205 2.99 -7.57 1.49
N THR A 206 3.14 -7.38 0.19
CA THR A 206 2.74 -6.17 -0.53
C THR A 206 1.35 -6.35 -1.15
N PHE A 207 0.37 -5.59 -0.67
CA PHE A 207 -0.98 -5.50 -1.24
C PHE A 207 -1.04 -4.39 -2.29
N ARG A 208 -1.79 -4.60 -3.37
CA ARG A 208 -1.96 -3.61 -4.44
C ARG A 208 -3.43 -3.33 -4.65
N PHE A 209 -3.76 -2.05 -4.76
CA PHE A 209 -5.11 -1.55 -4.90
C PHE A 209 -5.18 -0.51 -6.02
N ALA A 210 -6.36 -0.37 -6.58
CA ALA A 210 -6.73 0.78 -7.38
C ALA A 210 -8.03 1.37 -6.83
N ALA A 211 -8.12 2.69 -6.73
CA ALA A 211 -9.32 3.39 -6.32
C ALA A 211 -9.88 4.25 -7.46
N SER A 212 -11.19 4.22 -7.63
CA SER A 212 -11.96 5.04 -8.56
C SER A 212 -13.21 5.55 -7.83
N PRO A 213 -13.48 6.87 -7.82
CA PRO A 213 -14.64 7.42 -7.13
C PRO A 213 -15.96 6.89 -7.66
N ASN A 214 -16.94 6.75 -6.77
CA ASN A 214 -18.33 6.56 -7.18
C ASN A 214 -18.88 7.88 -7.77
N GLU A 215 -19.68 7.77 -8.82
CA GLU A 215 -20.27 8.92 -9.52
C GLU A 215 -21.79 8.88 -9.43
N THR A 216 -22.40 10.03 -9.17
CA THR A 216 -23.86 10.18 -9.05
C THR A 216 -24.36 11.33 -9.89
N GLY A 217 -25.59 11.21 -10.41
CA GLY A 217 -26.20 12.27 -11.22
C GLY A 217 -25.53 12.47 -12.58
N LEU A 218 -24.84 11.45 -13.09
CA LEU A 218 -24.29 11.47 -14.44
C LEU A 218 -25.42 11.62 -15.46
N SER A 219 -25.08 12.21 -16.61
CA SER A 219 -26.01 12.44 -17.71
C SER A 219 -25.40 12.01 -19.05
N VAL A 220 -26.23 11.44 -19.91
CA VAL A 220 -25.91 11.00 -21.28
C VAL A 220 -26.99 11.58 -22.19
N GLY A 221 -26.71 12.71 -22.84
CA GLY A 221 -27.74 13.48 -23.55
C GLY A 221 -28.90 13.83 -22.60
N SER A 222 -30.12 13.41 -22.95
CA SER A 222 -31.32 13.62 -22.12
C SER A 222 -31.51 12.57 -21.01
N ILE A 223 -30.68 11.53 -20.94
CA ILE A 223 -30.76 10.48 -19.92
C ILE A 223 -30.00 10.99 -18.70
N THR A 224 -30.70 11.32 -17.62
CA THR A 224 -30.11 11.93 -16.42
C THR A 224 -30.29 11.04 -15.19
N GLY A 225 -29.60 11.36 -14.09
CA GLY A 225 -29.73 10.64 -12.83
C GLY A 225 -29.03 9.28 -12.81
N ILE A 226 -28.04 9.08 -13.69
CA ILE A 226 -27.26 7.84 -13.75
C ILE A 226 -26.29 7.83 -12.57
N ASN A 227 -26.36 6.77 -11.77
CA ASN A 227 -25.45 6.51 -10.66
C ASN A 227 -24.62 5.27 -10.98
N LYS A 228 -23.33 5.32 -10.68
CA LYS A 228 -22.37 4.28 -11.03
C LYS A 228 -21.27 4.21 -9.98
N LYS A 229 -20.93 3.03 -9.51
CA LYS A 229 -19.75 2.80 -8.67
C LYS A 229 -18.46 2.90 -9.47
N GLY A 230 -17.33 3.20 -8.82
CA GLY A 230 -16.04 3.42 -9.49
C GLY A 230 -15.71 2.37 -10.55
N TRP A 231 -15.96 1.09 -10.23
CA TRP A 231 -15.59 -0.05 -11.07
C TRP A 231 -16.74 -0.72 -11.85
N GLU A 232 -17.93 -0.13 -11.86
CA GLU A 232 -18.99 -0.56 -12.78
C GLU A 232 -18.66 -0.12 -14.22
N TYR A 233 -19.36 -0.65 -15.22
CA TYR A 233 -19.18 -0.27 -16.62
C TYR A 233 -20.44 0.40 -17.16
N LEU A 234 -20.30 1.65 -17.61
CA LEU A 234 -21.40 2.39 -18.23
C LEU A 234 -21.26 2.31 -19.75
N TRP A 235 -22.31 1.82 -20.42
CA TRP A 235 -22.40 1.84 -21.88
C TRP A 235 -23.74 2.39 -22.36
N VAL A 236 -23.75 2.89 -23.58
CA VAL A 236 -24.87 3.66 -24.14
C VAL A 236 -25.34 3.03 -25.43
N ARG A 237 -26.66 2.88 -25.57
CA ARG A 237 -27.30 2.47 -26.82
C ARG A 237 -27.78 3.70 -27.56
N TYR A 238 -27.51 3.75 -28.86
CA TYR A 238 -27.88 4.85 -29.75
C TYR A 238 -28.94 4.41 -30.76
N ALA A 239 -29.71 5.37 -31.27
CA ALA A 239 -30.62 5.20 -32.40
C ALA A 239 -30.57 6.41 -33.34
N ASP A 240 -30.97 6.20 -34.59
CA ASP A 240 -31.10 7.27 -35.57
C ASP A 240 -32.25 8.21 -35.18
N ALA A 241 -31.97 9.50 -35.23
CA ALA A 241 -32.95 10.56 -35.02
C ALA A 241 -32.65 11.73 -35.95
N GLU A 242 -33.67 12.50 -36.31
CA GLU A 242 -33.48 13.77 -37.01
C GLU A 242 -33.21 14.87 -35.97
N ASP A 243 -32.12 15.62 -36.16
CA ASP A 243 -31.89 16.86 -35.44
C ASP A 243 -32.72 17.98 -36.10
N THR A 244 -33.76 18.44 -35.41
CA THR A 244 -34.67 19.48 -35.94
C THR A 244 -33.98 20.82 -36.21
N GLY A 245 -32.81 21.08 -35.62
CA GLY A 245 -32.05 22.32 -35.84
C GLY A 245 -31.23 22.32 -37.13
N SER A 246 -30.59 21.21 -37.46
CA SER A 246 -29.73 21.05 -38.64
C SER A 246 -30.38 20.29 -39.79
N GLY A 247 -31.45 19.53 -39.53
CA GLY A 247 -32.07 18.59 -40.47
C GLY A 247 -31.24 17.33 -40.71
N ALA A 248 -30.14 17.12 -39.96
CA ALA A 248 -29.26 15.97 -40.12
C ALA A 248 -29.79 14.74 -39.38
N ILE A 249 -29.53 13.55 -39.92
CA ILE A 249 -29.69 12.30 -39.18
C ILE A 249 -28.49 12.13 -38.23
N ILE A 250 -28.78 12.02 -36.94
CA ILE A 250 -27.81 11.89 -35.84
C ILE A 250 -27.96 10.54 -35.13
N LYS A 251 -26.91 10.10 -34.43
CA LYS A 251 -26.97 8.99 -33.47
C LYS A 251 -27.28 9.53 -32.07
N LYS A 252 -28.55 9.47 -31.65
CA LYS A 252 -28.99 9.97 -30.34
C LYS A 252 -28.93 8.87 -29.28
N PRO A 253 -28.40 9.14 -28.07
CA PRO A 253 -28.46 8.17 -26.97
C PRO A 253 -29.92 7.94 -26.55
N ILE A 254 -30.32 6.67 -26.48
CA ILE A 254 -31.70 6.25 -26.14
C ILE A 254 -31.78 5.41 -24.86
N ALA A 255 -30.68 4.78 -24.45
CA ALA A 255 -30.59 4.05 -23.19
C ALA A 255 -29.15 4.04 -22.69
N ALA A 256 -29.00 4.03 -21.37
CA ALA A 256 -27.72 3.88 -20.68
C ALA A 256 -27.81 2.68 -19.73
N TYR A 257 -26.75 1.89 -19.65
CA TYR A 257 -26.67 0.67 -18.87
C TYR A 257 -25.46 0.72 -17.96
N VAL A 258 -25.66 0.46 -16.67
CA VAL A 258 -24.59 0.37 -15.68
C VAL A 258 -24.45 -1.09 -15.28
N GLU A 259 -23.32 -1.69 -15.64
CA GLU A 259 -23.04 -3.09 -15.43
C GLU A 259 -22.06 -3.31 -14.29
N ARG A 260 -22.40 -4.22 -13.38
CA ARG A 260 -21.46 -4.70 -12.36
C ARG A 260 -20.55 -5.75 -12.98
N VAL A 261 -19.28 -5.39 -13.19
CA VAL A 261 -18.25 -6.27 -13.81
C VAL A 261 -17.26 -6.86 -12.80
N TYR A 262 -17.26 -6.37 -11.56
CA TYR A 262 -16.51 -6.94 -10.45
C TYR A 262 -17.46 -7.30 -9.30
N ASP A 263 -17.22 -8.44 -8.68
CA ASP A 263 -17.88 -8.77 -7.41
C ASP A 263 -17.35 -7.89 -6.26
N ASP A 264 -18.09 -7.85 -5.17
CA ASP A 264 -17.67 -7.21 -3.93
C ASP A 264 -17.13 -8.25 -2.92
N ALA A 265 -16.26 -7.80 -2.03
CA ALA A 265 -15.75 -8.59 -0.91
C ALA A 265 -15.50 -7.74 0.33
N ASN A 266 -15.58 -8.37 1.50
CA ASN A 266 -15.21 -7.73 2.75
C ASN A 266 -13.67 -7.66 2.88
N PHE A 267 -13.11 -6.48 2.65
CA PHE A 267 -11.66 -6.27 2.74
C PHE A 267 -11.11 -6.32 4.17
N GLY A 268 -11.95 -6.40 5.20
CA GLY A 268 -11.50 -6.75 6.55
C GLY A 268 -10.80 -8.11 6.62
N ALA A 269 -11.07 -8.99 5.64
CA ALA A 269 -10.39 -10.27 5.50
C ALA A 269 -8.89 -10.16 5.12
N LEU A 270 -8.44 -8.98 4.66
CA LEU A 270 -7.04 -8.70 4.35
C LEU A 270 -6.21 -8.43 5.62
N GLY A 271 -6.85 -8.12 6.75
CA GLY A 271 -6.16 -7.90 8.03
C GLY A 271 -5.31 -6.64 8.12
N ILE A 272 -5.62 -5.61 7.30
CA ILE A 272 -4.90 -4.32 7.22
C ILE A 272 -5.83 -3.11 7.31
#